data_AF-A0A7K0A8E3-F1
#
_entry.id   AF-A0A7K0A8E3-F1
#
_cell.length_a   1.000
_cell.length_b   1.000
_cell.length_c   1.000
_cell.angle_alpha   90.00
_cell.angle_beta   90.00
_cell.angle_gamma   90.00
#
_symmetry.space_group_name_H-M   'P 1'
#
loop_
_entity.id
_entity.type
_entity.pdbx_description
1 polymer ?
#
loop_
_entity_poly.entity_id
_entity_poly.type
_entity_poly.pdbx_seq_one_letter_code
_entity_poly.pdbx_strand_id
1 'polypeptide(L)'
;MGEAIDALKRDGDRIVGVNDELDATGTPPSWHGRASEAAHENLQWCTRNLRALAAEVAAVRRAGHETEIALEATKRAITEAEDLAAHHEFTITEAGQIQSTAPTDQDLAEDEVRTRQQVQA
;
A
#
# COMPACT_ATOMS: atom_id res chain seq x y z
N MET A 1 3.94 6.31 -4.71
CA MET A 1 4.39 4.94 -4.43
C MET A 1 4.34 4.10 -5.73
N GLY A 2 3.30 4.27 -6.56
CA GLY A 2 3.26 3.80 -7.97
C GLY A 2 4.56 3.88 -8.80
N GLU A 3 5.21 5.04 -8.92
CA GLU A 3 6.44 5.16 -9.75
C GLU A 3 7.59 4.23 -9.29
N ALA A 4 7.75 4.05 -7.98
CA ALA A 4 8.74 3.13 -7.42
C ALA A 4 8.35 1.66 -7.65
N ILE A 5 7.06 1.32 -7.54
CA ILE A 5 6.53 -0.02 -7.84
C ILE A 5 6.69 -0.36 -9.34
N ASP A 6 6.55 0.64 -10.21
CA ASP A 6 6.76 0.52 -11.65
C ASP A 6 8.25 0.37 -12.01
N ALA A 7 9.13 1.08 -11.31
CA ALA A 7 10.57 0.89 -11.43
C ALA A 7 10.97 -0.55 -11.05
N LEU A 8 10.47 -1.05 -9.91
CA LEU A 8 10.67 -2.43 -9.49
C LEU A 8 10.14 -3.44 -10.52
N LYS A 9 9.02 -3.14 -11.20
CA LYS A 9 8.52 -4.01 -12.27
C LYS A 9 9.53 -4.14 -13.40
N ARG A 10 10.03 -3.01 -13.89
CA ARG A 10 11.02 -2.98 -14.99
C ARG A 10 12.30 -3.72 -14.63
N ASP A 11 12.77 -3.55 -13.40
CA ASP A 11 13.96 -4.23 -12.91
C ASP A 11 13.73 -5.75 -12.81
N GLY A 12 12.56 -6.17 -12.31
CA GLY A 12 12.15 -7.58 -12.29
C GLY A 12 12.10 -8.19 -13.70
N ASP A 13 11.48 -7.50 -14.66
CA ASP A 13 11.39 -7.96 -16.06
C ASP A 13 12.80 -8.09 -16.68
N ARG A 14 13.71 -7.16 -16.36
CA ARG A 14 15.11 -7.22 -16.81
C ARG A 14 15.86 -8.41 -16.21
N ILE A 15 15.66 -8.72 -14.93
CA ILE A 15 16.27 -9.89 -14.27
C ILE A 15 15.81 -11.19 -14.95
N VAL A 16 14.52 -11.29 -15.28
CA VAL A 16 13.98 -12.45 -16.02
C VAL A 16 14.62 -12.55 -17.41
N GLY A 17 14.70 -11.44 -18.15
CA GLY A 17 15.36 -11.43 -19.47
C GLY A 17 16.82 -11.90 -19.42
N VAL A 18 17.60 -11.42 -18.44
CA VAL A 18 18.99 -11.87 -18.24
C VAL A 18 19.05 -13.36 -17.87
N ASN A 19 18.10 -13.85 -17.06
CA ASN A 19 18.03 -15.26 -16.73
C ASN A 19 17.76 -16.14 -17.97
N ASP A 20 16.85 -15.71 -18.85
CA ASP A 20 16.52 -16.44 -20.07
C ASP A 20 17.70 -16.46 -21.06
N GLU A 21 18.43 -15.34 -21.16
CA GLU A 21 19.68 -15.27 -21.95
C GLU A 21 20.74 -16.24 -21.42
N LEU A 22 20.92 -16.31 -20.10
CA LEU A 22 21.87 -17.24 -19.47
C LEU A 22 21.46 -18.70 -19.68
N ASP A 23 20.18 -19.02 -19.52
CA ASP A 23 19.64 -20.37 -19.76
C ASP A 23 19.82 -20.77 -21.24
N ALA A 24 19.72 -19.82 -22.18
CA ALA A 24 19.93 -20.06 -23.61
C ALA A 24 21.41 -20.20 -24.01
N THR A 25 22.35 -19.71 -23.18
CA THR A 25 23.77 -19.62 -23.59
C THR A 25 24.37 -21.01 -23.82
N GLY A 26 23.93 -22.03 -23.08
CA GLY A 26 24.34 -23.43 -23.26
C GLY A 26 25.85 -23.68 -23.12
N THR A 27 26.25 -24.89 -22.78
CA THR A 27 27.67 -25.28 -22.86
C THR A 27 27.93 -25.86 -24.26
N PRO A 28 28.89 -25.35 -25.05
CA PRO A 28 29.19 -25.91 -26.36
C PRO A 28 29.49 -27.41 -26.26
N PRO A 29 28.96 -28.26 -27.17
CA PRO A 29 29.13 -29.71 -27.08
C PRO A 29 30.58 -30.18 -27.18
N SER A 30 31.50 -29.31 -27.62
CA SER A 30 32.94 -29.58 -27.70
C SER A 30 33.71 -29.23 -26.42
N TRP A 31 33.08 -28.53 -25.47
CA TRP A 31 33.74 -28.06 -24.26
C TRP A 31 33.51 -29.01 -23.08
N HIS A 32 34.58 -29.70 -22.67
CA HIS A 32 34.54 -30.74 -21.65
C HIS A 32 35.63 -30.56 -20.59
N GLY A 33 35.53 -31.34 -19.51
CA GLY A 33 36.50 -31.36 -18.41
C GLY A 33 36.13 -30.41 -17.26
N ARG A 34 37.00 -30.36 -16.24
CA ARG A 34 36.72 -29.68 -14.96
C ARG A 34 36.34 -28.19 -15.12
N ALA A 35 36.90 -27.51 -16.11
CA ALA A 35 36.58 -26.12 -16.39
C ALA A 35 35.15 -25.94 -16.93
N SER A 36 34.68 -26.87 -17.77
CA SER A 36 33.32 -26.89 -18.31
C SER A 36 32.30 -27.18 -17.20
N GLU A 37 32.61 -28.14 -16.32
CA GLU A 37 31.78 -28.48 -15.16
C GLU A 37 31.65 -27.31 -14.17
N ALA A 38 32.78 -26.67 -13.82
CA ALA A 38 32.77 -25.49 -12.94
C ALA A 38 32.00 -24.30 -13.54
N ALA A 39 32.10 -24.10 -14.86
CA ALA A 39 31.33 -23.06 -15.54
C ALA A 39 29.82 -23.37 -15.52
N HIS A 40 29.45 -24.64 -15.68
CA HIS A 40 28.06 -25.09 -15.60
C HIS A 40 27.48 -24.89 -14.19
N GLU A 41 28.23 -25.25 -13.15
CA GLU A 41 27.83 -25.02 -11.75
C GLU A 41 27.63 -23.52 -11.45
N ASN A 42 28.55 -22.67 -11.94
CA ASN A 42 28.45 -21.23 -11.77
C ASN A 42 27.25 -20.65 -12.52
N LEU A 43 26.98 -21.12 -13.75
CA LEU A 43 25.79 -20.74 -14.52
C LEU A 43 24.52 -21.07 -13.73
N GLN A 44 24.40 -22.31 -13.23
CA GLN A 44 23.24 -22.72 -12.43
C GLN A 44 23.08 -21.87 -11.15
N TRP A 45 24.20 -21.52 -10.50
CA TRP A 45 24.17 -20.66 -9.32
C TRP A 45 23.66 -19.25 -9.67
N CYS A 46 24.16 -18.65 -10.75
CA CYS A 46 23.68 -17.35 -11.25
C CYS A 46 22.20 -17.37 -11.59
N THR A 47 21.74 -18.36 -12.37
CA THR A 47 20.33 -18.55 -12.74
C THR A 47 19.44 -18.66 -11.50
N ARG A 48 19.83 -19.45 -10.50
CA ARG A 48 19.06 -19.58 -9.24
C ARG A 48 18.94 -18.24 -8.50
N ASN A 49 20.02 -17.47 -8.41
CA ASN A 49 20.01 -16.17 -7.72
C ASN A 49 19.17 -15.13 -8.47
N LEU A 50 19.23 -15.10 -9.80
CA LEU A 50 18.39 -14.20 -10.59
C LEU A 50 16.90 -14.53 -10.41
N ARG A 51 16.53 -15.82 -10.41
CA ARG A 51 15.15 -16.23 -10.13
C ARG A 51 14.70 -15.85 -8.72
N ALA A 52 15.57 -16.01 -7.72
CA ALA A 52 15.27 -15.59 -6.35
C ALA A 52 15.04 -14.07 -6.27
N LEU A 53 15.92 -13.28 -6.88
CA LEU A 53 15.80 -11.83 -6.90
C LEU A 53 14.52 -11.35 -7.61
N ALA A 54 14.16 -11.99 -8.74
CA ALA A 54 12.90 -11.69 -9.43
C ALA A 54 11.68 -11.97 -8.54
N ALA A 55 11.71 -13.06 -7.76
CA ALA A 55 10.65 -13.39 -6.81
C ALA A 55 10.56 -12.39 -5.66
N GLU A 56 11.70 -11.95 -5.12
CA GLU A 56 11.75 -10.92 -4.07
C GLU A 56 11.20 -9.58 -4.56
N VAL A 57 11.58 -9.15 -5.76
CA VAL A 57 11.04 -7.94 -6.40
C VAL A 57 9.52 -8.04 -6.58
N ALA A 58 9.01 -9.20 -7.01
CA ALA A 58 7.57 -9.43 -7.12
C ALA A 58 6.86 -9.34 -5.77
N ALA A 59 7.47 -9.86 -4.70
CA ALA A 59 6.93 -9.80 -3.35
C ALA A 59 6.85 -8.35 -2.84
N VAL A 60 7.92 -7.56 -3.01
CA VAL A 60 7.94 -6.14 -2.61
C VAL A 60 6.86 -5.34 -3.35
N ARG A 61 6.71 -5.57 -4.66
CA ARG A 61 5.66 -4.90 -5.46
C ARG A 61 4.26 -5.23 -4.95
N ARG A 62 4.01 -6.50 -4.63
CA ARG A 62 2.73 -6.94 -4.07
C ARG A 62 2.44 -6.26 -2.73
N ALA A 63 3.42 -6.26 -1.82
CA ALA A 63 3.28 -5.59 -0.52
C ALA A 63 3.02 -4.09 -0.65
N GLY A 64 3.69 -3.43 -1.60
CA GLY A 64 3.44 -2.01 -1.92
C GLY A 64 2.01 -1.77 -2.39
N HIS A 65 1.49 -2.60 -3.29
CA HIS A 65 0.11 -2.48 -3.77
C HIS A 65 -0.93 -2.75 -2.67
N GLU A 66 -0.72 -3.77 -1.83
CA GLU A 66 -1.59 -4.06 -0.68
C GLU A 66 -1.60 -2.89 0.32
N THR A 67 -0.46 -2.21 0.51
CA THR A 67 -0.35 -1.01 1.35
C THR A 67 -1.11 0.17 0.76
N GLU A 68 -1.02 0.41 -0.55
CA GLU A 68 -1.80 1.46 -1.23
C GLU A 68 -3.31 1.22 -1.07
N ILE A 69 -3.77 -0.02 -1.28
CA ILE A 69 -5.19 -0.38 -1.09
C ILE A 69 -5.63 -0.12 0.36
N ALA A 70 -4.84 -0.57 1.34
CA ALA A 70 -5.17 -0.41 2.75
C ALA A 70 -5.24 1.07 3.16
N LEU A 71 -4.33 1.91 2.63
CA LEU A 71 -4.34 3.34 2.88
C LEU A 71 -5.59 4.01 2.31
N GLU A 72 -5.97 3.70 1.07
CA GLU A 72 -7.17 4.25 0.46
C GLU A 72 -8.44 3.80 1.18
N ALA A 73 -8.51 2.54 1.61
CA ALA A 73 -9.60 2.05 2.46
C ALA A 73 -9.67 2.81 3.79
N THR A 74 -8.52 3.09 4.42
CA THR A 74 -8.46 3.86 5.67
C THR A 74 -8.94 5.30 5.48
N LYS A 75 -8.48 5.98 4.43
CA LYS A 75 -8.94 7.34 4.09
C LYS A 75 -10.45 7.38 3.92
N ARG A 76 -11.00 6.43 3.17
CA ARG A 76 -12.44 6.33 2.93
C ARG A 76 -13.21 6.11 4.24
N ALA A 77 -12.74 5.22 5.11
CA ALA A 77 -13.37 4.99 6.40
C ALA A 77 -13.36 6.23 7.31
N ILE A 78 -12.28 7.03 7.27
CA ILE A 78 -12.20 8.31 7.98
C ILE A 78 -13.26 9.28 7.45
N THR A 79 -13.34 9.46 6.13
CA THR A 79 -14.35 10.35 5.52
C THR A 79 -15.77 9.89 5.85
N GLU A 80 -16.06 8.60 5.77
CA GLU A 80 -17.38 8.05 6.14
C GLU A 80 -17.70 8.28 7.63
N ALA A 81 -16.71 8.22 8.52
CA ALA A 81 -16.87 8.52 9.94
C ALA A 81 -17.11 10.01 10.21
N GLU A 82 -16.39 10.90 9.51
CA GLU A 82 -16.58 12.35 9.58
C GLU A 82 -17.97 12.76 9.08
N ASP A 83 -18.42 12.21 7.95
CA ASP A 83 -19.75 12.45 7.39
C ASP A 83 -20.85 11.98 8.36
N LEU A 84 -20.68 10.81 8.99
CA LEU A 84 -21.62 10.29 9.98
C LEU A 84 -21.65 11.17 11.24
N ALA A 85 -20.49 11.62 11.73
CA ALA A 85 -20.43 12.54 12.87
C ALA A 85 -21.15 13.85 12.55
N ALA A 86 -20.88 14.44 11.39
CA ALA A 86 -21.50 15.68 10.94
C ALA A 86 -23.03 15.54 10.81
N HIS A 87 -23.52 14.39 10.31
CA HIS A 87 -24.94 14.09 10.24
C HIS A 87 -25.63 14.10 11.61
N HIS A 88 -24.87 13.84 12.68
CA HIS A 88 -25.37 13.77 14.05
C HIS A 88 -24.99 14.99 14.91
N GLU A 89 -24.60 16.13 14.31
CA GLU A 89 -24.17 17.33 15.03
C GLU A 89 -22.96 17.05 15.95
N PHE A 90 -22.04 16.23 15.45
CA PHE A 90 -20.73 16.02 16.05
C PHE A 90 -19.63 16.33 15.04
N THR A 91 -18.45 16.65 15.55
CA THR A 91 -17.22 16.80 14.77
C THR A 91 -16.12 15.93 15.35
N ILE A 92 -15.26 15.39 14.49
CA ILE A 92 -14.06 14.64 14.89
C ILE A 92 -12.86 15.59 14.72
N THR A 93 -12.17 15.87 15.81
CA THR A 93 -10.99 16.74 15.82
C THR A 93 -9.76 16.04 15.22
N GLU A 94 -8.71 16.79 14.86
CA GLU A 94 -7.43 16.23 14.40
C GLU A 94 -6.78 15.26 15.41
N ALA A 95 -7.07 15.43 16.70
CA ALA A 95 -6.63 14.53 17.77
C ALA A 95 -7.51 13.26 17.90
N GLY A 96 -8.53 13.10 17.07
CA GLY A 96 -9.47 11.98 17.09
C GLY A 96 -10.55 12.08 18.17
N GLN A 97 -10.71 13.24 18.82
CA GLN A 97 -11.76 13.44 19.83
C GLN A 97 -13.08 13.81 19.16
N ILE A 98 -14.20 13.30 19.69
CA ILE A 98 -15.55 13.64 19.25
C ILE A 98 -16.07 14.81 20.09
N GLN A 99 -16.54 15.87 19.43
CA GLN A 99 -17.14 17.05 20.07
C GLN A 99 -18.53 17.30 19.49
N SER A 100 -19.50 17.69 20.32
CA SER A 100 -20.82 18.09 19.83
C SER A 100 -20.75 19.49 19.25
N THR A 101 -21.44 19.70 18.13
CA THR A 101 -21.68 21.00 17.50
C THR A 101 -23.13 21.46 17.69
N ALA A 102 -23.93 20.71 18.45
CA ALA A 102 -25.28 21.13 18.80
C ALA A 102 -25.21 22.44 19.60
N PRO A 103 -26.09 23.43 19.31
CA PRO A 103 -26.10 24.68 20.06
C PRO A 103 -26.34 24.39 21.54
N THR A 104 -25.44 24.90 22.38
CA THR A 104 -25.60 24.84 23.83
C THR A 104 -26.73 25.78 24.26
N ASP A 105 -27.38 25.54 25.40
CA ASP A 105 -28.42 26.48 25.91
C ASP A 105 -27.88 27.92 26.12
N GLN A 106 -26.56 28.10 26.17
CA GLN A 106 -25.88 29.40 26.19
C GLN A 106 -25.78 30.09 24.82
N ASP A 107 -25.93 29.35 23.71
CA ASP A 107 -25.90 29.85 22.33
C ASP A 107 -27.29 30.21 21.79
N LEU A 108 -28.35 29.75 22.47
CA LEU A 108 -29.71 30.14 22.18
C LEU A 108 -29.91 31.60 22.61
N ALA A 109 -30.33 32.46 21.69
CA ALA A 109 -30.73 33.83 22.03
C ALA A 109 -31.74 33.79 23.18
N GLU A 110 -31.69 34.77 24.10
CA GLU A 110 -32.50 34.80 25.34
C GLU A 110 -34.01 34.56 25.12
N ASP A 111 -34.53 34.82 23.91
CA ASP A 111 -35.92 34.56 23.53
C ASP A 111 -36.26 33.06 23.31
N GLU A 112 -35.33 32.23 22.85
CA GLU A 112 -35.60 30.79 22.63
C GLU A 112 -35.60 29.99 23.94
N VAL A 113 -34.71 30.33 24.87
CA VAL A 113 -34.67 29.73 26.22
C VAL A 113 -35.97 30.02 26.97
N ARG A 114 -36.48 31.26 26.86
CA ARG A 114 -37.75 31.67 27.48
C ARG A 114 -38.95 30.92 26.90
N THR A 115 -38.95 30.68 25.59
CA THR A 115 -40.03 29.94 24.92
C THR A 115 -40.05 28.47 25.33
N ARG A 116 -38.89 27.83 25.47
CA ARG A 116 -38.80 26.43 25.95
C ARG A 116 -39.23 26.25 27.41
N GLN A 117 -38.91 27.22 28.27
CA GLN A 117 -39.33 27.20 29.68
C GLN A 117 -40.84 27.39 29.86
N GLN A 118 -41.51 28.14 28.98
CA GLN A 118 -42.97 28.32 29.04
C GLN A 118 -43.77 27.10 28.56
N VAL A 119 -43.19 26.25 27.70
CA VAL A 119 -43.86 25.04 27.19
C VAL A 119 -43.72 23.85 28.16
N GLN A 120 -42.78 23.91 29.10
CA GLN A 120 -42.53 22.88 30.11
C GLN A 120 -43.20 23.13 31.48
N ALA A 121 -43.93 24.23 31.64
CA ALA A 121 -44.70 24.57 32.86
C ALA A 121 -46.20 24.34 32.67
#